data_AF-A0A849AN32-F1
#
_entry.id   AF-A0A849AN32-F1
#
_cell.length_a   1.000
_cell.length_b   1.000
_cell.length_c   1.000
_cell.angle_alpha   90.00
_cell.angle_beta   90.00
_cell.angle_gamma   90.00
#
_symmetry.space_group_name_H-M   'P 1'
#
loop_
_entity.id
_entity.type
_entity.pdbx_description
1 polymer ?
#
loop_
_entity_poly.entity_id
_entity_poly.type
_entity_poly.pdbx_seq_one_letter_code
_entity_poly.pdbx_strand_id
1 'polypeptide(L)'
;MSITPLSSTARRIGTAAAALTLAATGIAVAPATAASGPDTAATQEQTVENDRRAEIINRAQFWVDQGVPYSMSAYYPDIDGKNYRTDCSGFVSMAWGLDDSLSTVTLVDVAHPIAKEDLQPGDVLMRGGPGTGGAAGHVAIFNGWANAEQTAYHGLEQAGDAGAVAREIGYPYNGLEGFEAYRLNGL
;
A
#
# COMPACT_ATOMS: atom_id res chain seq x y z
N MET A 1 -5.66 58.59 22.77
CA MET A 1 -4.38 59.31 22.94
C MET A 1 -3.41 58.29 23.52
N SER A 2 -2.27 57.94 22.95
CA SER A 2 -1.46 58.59 21.94
C SER A 2 -0.61 57.55 21.21
N ILE A 3 -0.38 57.87 19.95
CA ILE A 3 0.68 57.45 19.03
C ILE A 3 2.07 57.39 19.68
N THR A 4 2.86 56.36 19.33
CA THR A 4 4.31 56.33 19.53
C THR A 4 4.99 56.27 18.17
N PRO A 5 5.92 57.19 17.83
CA PRO A 5 6.53 57.29 16.51
C PRO A 5 7.92 56.63 16.40
N LEU A 6 8.40 56.63 15.15
CA LEU A 6 9.61 56.04 14.57
C LEU A 6 10.96 56.65 15.00
N SER A 7 11.99 55.78 14.89
CA SER A 7 13.37 55.96 14.39
C SER A 7 14.05 57.33 14.37
N SER A 8 15.33 57.39 14.79
CA SER A 8 16.50 57.50 13.88
C SER A 8 17.84 57.74 14.61
N THR A 9 18.83 56.93 14.25
CA THR A 9 20.25 57.24 13.95
C THR A 9 20.98 58.39 14.64
N ALA A 10 22.16 58.09 15.20
CA ALA A 10 23.32 58.98 15.11
C ALA A 10 24.65 58.19 15.02
N ARG A 11 25.47 58.63 14.07
CA ARG A 11 26.75 58.09 13.60
C ARG A 11 27.85 59.09 13.98
N ARG A 12 29.10 58.65 14.20
CA ARG A 12 30.39 59.20 13.65
C ARG A 12 31.61 58.67 14.45
N ILE A 13 32.51 57.89 13.86
CA ILE A 13 33.72 58.20 13.04
C ILE A 13 34.97 58.53 13.90
N GLY A 14 36.05 57.77 13.67
CA GLY A 14 37.44 58.14 14.01
C GLY A 14 38.44 57.13 13.44
N THR A 15 39.28 57.57 12.50
CA THR A 15 40.14 56.84 11.54
C THR A 15 41.61 56.70 11.96
N ALA A 16 42.30 55.66 11.46
CA ALA A 16 43.70 55.61 10.96
C ALA A 16 44.09 54.12 10.74
N ALA A 17 44.99 53.65 9.88
CA ALA A 17 45.58 54.05 8.60
C ALA A 17 46.27 52.76 8.02
N ALA A 18 46.63 52.77 6.74
CA ALA A 18 47.03 51.67 5.85
C ALA A 18 48.15 50.70 6.28
N ALA A 19 48.10 49.46 5.75
CA ALA A 19 49.23 48.82 5.05
C ALA A 19 48.75 47.63 4.18
N LEU A 20 49.25 47.58 2.95
CA LEU A 20 49.00 46.57 1.92
C LEU A 20 50.12 45.52 1.95
N THR A 21 49.81 44.23 2.03
CA THR A 21 50.68 43.16 1.51
C THR A 21 49.83 42.01 0.94
N LEU A 22 50.16 41.62 -0.29
CA LEU A 22 49.56 40.52 -1.05
C LEU A 22 50.32 39.22 -0.74
N ALA A 23 49.61 38.16 -0.35
CA ALA A 23 50.10 36.79 -0.47
C ALA A 23 48.91 35.83 -0.65
N ALA A 24 48.86 35.18 -1.80
CA ALA A 24 47.93 34.10 -2.13
C ALA A 24 48.34 32.80 -1.41
N THR A 25 47.36 31.96 -1.02
CA THR A 25 47.24 30.52 -1.40
C THR A 25 46.19 29.79 -0.56
N GLY A 26 45.26 29.12 -1.25
CA GLY A 26 44.75 27.79 -0.86
C GLY A 26 43.61 27.70 0.14
N ILE A 27 42.36 27.78 -0.31
CA ILE A 27 41.27 27.05 0.37
C ILE A 27 41.27 25.65 -0.22
N ALA A 28 41.72 24.67 0.56
CA ALA A 28 41.52 23.27 0.22
C ALA A 28 40.02 22.96 0.28
N VAL A 29 39.38 22.83 -0.88
CA VAL A 29 38.03 22.24 -0.96
C VAL A 29 38.23 20.73 -0.82
N ALA A 30 37.96 20.19 0.37
CA ALA A 30 37.79 18.76 0.52
C ALA A 30 36.62 18.33 -0.39
N PRO A 31 36.72 17.22 -1.14
CA PRO A 31 35.53 16.68 -1.79
C PRO A 31 34.58 16.23 -0.68
N ALA A 32 33.41 16.85 -0.59
CA ALA A 32 32.28 16.24 0.07
C ALA A 32 31.92 15.01 -0.77
N THR A 33 32.48 13.86 -0.41
CA THR A 33 31.97 12.57 -0.88
C THR A 33 30.54 12.49 -0.35
N ALA A 34 29.57 12.83 -1.18
CA ALA A 34 28.17 12.57 -0.91
C ALA A 34 28.05 11.04 -0.77
N ALA A 35 27.97 10.56 0.46
CA ALA A 35 27.51 9.22 0.74
C ALA A 35 26.05 9.15 0.30
N SER A 36 25.84 8.79 -0.98
CA SER A 36 24.56 8.29 -1.45
C SER A 36 24.42 6.90 -0.84
N GLY A 37 23.90 6.86 0.38
CA GLY A 37 23.81 5.66 1.19
C GLY A 37 22.66 4.73 0.78
N PRO A 38 22.60 3.51 1.37
CA PRO A 38 21.55 2.51 1.16
C PRO A 38 20.12 2.97 1.51
N ASP A 39 19.97 4.06 2.26
CA ASP A 39 18.68 4.56 2.76
C ASP A 39 17.75 5.07 1.65
N THR A 40 18.28 5.60 0.54
CA THR A 40 17.45 6.09 -0.57
C THR A 40 16.85 4.96 -1.40
N ALA A 41 17.53 3.81 -1.50
CA ALA A 41 17.00 2.64 -2.19
C ALA A 41 15.91 1.95 -1.37
N ALA A 42 16.15 1.72 -0.07
CA ALA A 42 15.15 1.15 0.83
C ALA A 42 13.88 2.01 0.93
N THR A 43 14.03 3.34 0.96
CA THR A 43 12.88 4.27 0.94
C THR A 43 12.10 4.17 -0.36
N GLN A 44 12.78 4.08 -1.52
CA GLN A 44 12.12 3.95 -2.81
C GLN A 44 11.35 2.64 -2.95
N GLU A 45 11.96 1.50 -2.58
CA GLU A 45 11.30 0.19 -2.58
C GLU A 45 10.04 0.22 -1.70
N GLN A 46 10.13 0.81 -0.50
CA GLN A 46 8.98 0.93 0.38
C GLN A 46 7.89 1.86 -0.17
N THR A 47 8.24 2.94 -0.88
CA THR A 47 7.24 3.77 -1.55
C THR A 47 6.54 3.01 -2.68
N VAL A 48 7.27 2.22 -3.47
CA VAL A 48 6.70 1.41 -4.54
C VAL A 48 5.76 0.33 -3.98
N GLU A 49 6.15 -0.35 -2.91
CA GLU A 49 5.26 -1.30 -2.22
C GLU A 49 3.97 -0.62 -1.74
N ASN A 50 4.09 0.53 -1.07
CA ASN A 50 2.93 1.27 -0.57
C ASN A 50 1.99 1.72 -1.70
N ASP A 51 2.54 2.21 -2.81
CA ASP A 51 1.75 2.61 -3.97
C ASP A 51 1.01 1.41 -4.57
N ARG A 52 1.66 0.26 -4.66
CA ARG A 52 1.03 -0.99 -5.14
C ARG A 52 -0.05 -1.50 -4.20
N ARG A 53 0.14 -1.40 -2.88
CA ARG A 53 -0.90 -1.74 -1.90
C ARG A 53 -2.11 -0.82 -2.05
N ALA A 54 -1.88 0.48 -2.22
CA ALA A 54 -2.94 1.45 -2.46
C ALA A 54 -3.69 1.16 -3.77
N GLU A 55 -2.98 0.79 -4.84
CA GLU A 55 -3.58 0.37 -6.10
C GLU A 55 -4.48 -0.86 -5.92
N ILE A 56 -4.01 -1.89 -5.20
CA ILE A 56 -4.81 -3.11 -4.92
C ILE A 56 -6.12 -2.75 -4.23
N ILE A 57 -6.07 -1.91 -3.19
CA ILE A 57 -7.26 -1.49 -2.46
C ILE A 57 -8.19 -0.65 -3.34
N ASN A 58 -7.66 0.26 -4.15
CA ASN A 58 -8.46 1.08 -5.07
C ASN A 58 -9.19 0.22 -6.11
N ARG A 59 -8.52 -0.79 -6.67
CA ARG A 59 -9.09 -1.73 -7.64
C ARG A 59 -10.20 -2.57 -7.00
N ALA A 60 -9.98 -3.07 -5.79
CA ALA A 60 -10.99 -3.80 -5.03
C ALA A 60 -12.22 -2.92 -4.69
N GLN A 61 -11.98 -1.71 -4.21
CA GLN A 61 -13.03 -0.75 -3.87
C GLN A 61 -13.86 -0.36 -5.09
N PHE A 62 -13.25 -0.25 -6.28
CA PHE A 62 -13.98 0.03 -7.52
C PHE A 62 -15.12 -0.97 -7.75
N TRP A 63 -14.89 -2.29 -7.61
CA TRP A 63 -15.97 -3.28 -7.75
C TRP A 63 -17.02 -3.17 -6.64
N VAL A 64 -16.61 -2.86 -5.41
CA VAL A 64 -17.54 -2.62 -4.30
C VAL A 64 -18.45 -1.43 -4.62
N ASP A 65 -17.89 -0.33 -5.10
CA ASP A 65 -18.63 0.88 -5.45
C ASP A 65 -19.58 0.66 -6.64
N GLN A 66 -19.20 -0.21 -7.58
CA GLN A 66 -20.05 -0.62 -8.70
C GLN A 66 -21.12 -1.65 -8.31
N GLY A 67 -21.04 -2.25 -7.11
CA GLY A 67 -21.97 -3.29 -6.65
C GLY A 67 -21.97 -4.52 -7.55
N VAL A 68 -20.79 -4.97 -7.99
CA VAL A 68 -20.65 -6.07 -8.95
C VAL A 68 -21.28 -7.37 -8.39
N PRO A 69 -22.27 -7.98 -9.07
CA PRO A 69 -22.91 -9.21 -8.58
C PRO A 69 -22.00 -10.43 -8.61
N TYR A 70 -22.20 -11.37 -7.68
CA TYR A 70 -21.46 -12.63 -7.67
C TYR A 70 -21.88 -13.55 -8.82
N SER A 71 -20.90 -14.09 -9.55
CA SER A 71 -21.11 -15.17 -10.51
C SER A 71 -19.80 -15.91 -10.80
N MET A 72 -19.86 -17.24 -10.77
CA MET A 72 -18.78 -18.16 -11.16
C MET A 72 -18.55 -18.22 -12.67
N SER A 73 -19.35 -17.52 -13.49
CA SER A 73 -19.26 -17.59 -14.96
C SER A 73 -19.28 -16.22 -15.65
N ALA A 74 -19.74 -15.17 -14.98
CA ALA A 74 -19.75 -13.83 -15.53
C ALA A 74 -18.40 -13.13 -15.34
N TYR A 75 -18.18 -12.09 -16.13
CA TYR A 75 -17.00 -11.26 -16.11
C TYR A 75 -17.39 -9.78 -16.04
N TYR A 76 -16.54 -8.97 -15.40
CA TYR A 76 -16.71 -7.53 -15.27
C TYR A 76 -15.34 -6.84 -15.41
N PRO A 77 -15.27 -5.62 -16.00
CA PRO A 77 -14.01 -4.91 -16.17
C PRO A 77 -13.46 -4.36 -14.84
N ASP A 78 -12.13 -4.25 -14.74
CA ASP A 78 -11.46 -3.40 -13.76
C ASP A 78 -11.50 -1.91 -14.18
N ILE A 79 -10.83 -1.05 -13.43
CA ILE A 79 -10.74 0.39 -13.70
C ILE A 79 -10.07 0.72 -15.04
N ASP A 80 -9.25 -0.19 -15.58
CA ASP A 80 -8.50 -0.05 -16.84
C ASP A 80 -9.19 -0.76 -18.02
N GLY A 81 -10.34 -1.39 -17.79
CA GLY A 81 -11.16 -2.06 -18.79
C GLY A 81 -10.85 -3.55 -19.04
N LYS A 82 -9.95 -4.15 -18.26
CA LYS A 82 -9.64 -5.58 -18.35
C LYS A 82 -10.66 -6.40 -17.58
N ASN A 83 -11.19 -7.45 -18.21
CA ASN A 83 -12.25 -8.27 -17.65
C ASN A 83 -11.73 -9.38 -16.72
N TYR A 84 -12.39 -9.53 -15.57
CA TYR A 84 -12.13 -10.59 -14.59
C TYR A 84 -13.41 -11.31 -14.20
N ARG A 85 -13.29 -12.59 -13.81
CA ARG A 85 -14.43 -13.39 -13.34
C ARG A 85 -15.02 -12.79 -12.06
N THR A 86 -16.34 -12.72 -11.96
CA THR A 86 -17.02 -12.04 -10.84
C THR A 86 -17.27 -12.96 -9.63
N ASP A 87 -16.28 -13.76 -9.25
CA ASP A 87 -16.30 -14.61 -8.04
C ASP A 87 -15.19 -14.21 -7.05
N CYS A 88 -15.06 -14.91 -5.92
CA CYS A 88 -14.11 -14.55 -4.86
C CYS A 88 -12.65 -14.49 -5.36
N SER A 89 -12.21 -15.48 -6.13
CA SER A 89 -10.83 -15.54 -6.63
C SER A 89 -10.59 -14.65 -7.85
N GLY A 90 -11.60 -14.41 -8.67
CA GLY A 90 -11.55 -13.43 -9.76
C GLY A 90 -11.49 -11.99 -9.24
N PHE A 91 -12.17 -11.68 -8.13
CA PHE A 91 -12.06 -10.38 -7.44
C PHE A 91 -10.65 -10.11 -6.94
N VAL A 92 -10.00 -11.10 -6.30
CA VAL A 92 -8.60 -10.94 -5.85
C VAL A 92 -7.64 -10.88 -7.04
N SER A 93 -7.85 -11.69 -8.07
CA SER A 93 -7.05 -11.62 -9.31
C SER A 93 -7.14 -10.24 -9.95
N MET A 94 -8.34 -9.65 -9.94
CA MET A 94 -8.60 -8.28 -10.39
C MET A 94 -7.88 -7.27 -9.50
N ALA A 95 -8.05 -7.33 -8.19
CA ALA A 95 -7.43 -6.38 -7.27
C ALA A 95 -5.89 -6.41 -7.36
N TRP A 96 -5.29 -7.60 -7.48
CA TRP A 96 -3.85 -7.79 -7.69
C TRP A 96 -3.35 -7.47 -9.10
N GLY A 97 -4.24 -7.15 -10.05
CA GLY A 97 -3.86 -6.79 -11.41
C GLY A 97 -3.28 -7.96 -12.22
N LEU A 98 -3.64 -9.20 -11.88
CA LEU A 98 -3.09 -10.40 -12.54
C LEU A 98 -3.51 -10.50 -14.01
N ASP A 99 -2.74 -11.24 -14.80
CA ASP A 99 -3.05 -11.52 -16.20
C ASP A 99 -4.32 -12.35 -16.39
N ASP A 100 -4.51 -13.35 -15.55
CA ASP A 100 -5.63 -14.27 -15.62
C ASP A 100 -6.50 -14.21 -14.36
N SER A 101 -7.79 -14.55 -14.52
CA SER A 101 -8.69 -14.80 -13.38
C SER A 101 -8.42 -16.19 -12.79
N LEU A 102 -7.52 -16.26 -11.81
CA LEU A 102 -7.17 -17.51 -11.15
C LEU A 102 -8.32 -18.07 -10.30
N SER A 103 -8.17 -19.33 -9.88
CA SER A 103 -9.06 -19.98 -8.92
C SER A 103 -8.37 -20.07 -7.56
N THR A 104 -9.12 -20.26 -6.47
CA THR A 104 -8.56 -20.57 -5.14
C THR A 104 -7.58 -21.74 -5.13
N VAL A 105 -7.70 -22.68 -6.09
CA VAL A 105 -6.76 -23.80 -6.24
C VAL A 105 -5.38 -23.33 -6.69
N THR A 106 -5.30 -22.32 -7.55
CA THR A 106 -4.06 -21.84 -8.20
C THR A 106 -3.60 -20.48 -7.70
N LEU A 107 -4.42 -19.77 -6.92
CA LEU A 107 -4.09 -18.45 -6.37
C LEU A 107 -2.94 -18.53 -5.36
N VAL A 108 -2.76 -19.69 -4.72
CA VAL A 108 -1.61 -20.01 -3.86
C VAL A 108 -0.29 -20.04 -4.64
N ASP A 109 -0.31 -20.22 -5.97
CA ASP A 109 0.92 -20.33 -6.77
C ASP A 109 1.56 -18.95 -7.05
N VAL A 110 0.79 -17.87 -6.90
CA VAL A 110 1.23 -16.48 -7.09
C VAL A 110 1.38 -15.71 -5.77
N ALA A 111 1.23 -16.39 -4.64
CA ALA A 111 1.31 -15.82 -3.31
C ALA A 111 2.14 -16.71 -2.38
N HIS A 112 2.51 -16.19 -1.22
CA HIS A 112 3.17 -16.95 -0.17
C HIS A 112 2.49 -16.71 1.19
N PRO A 113 2.49 -17.71 2.09
CA PRO A 113 1.90 -17.53 3.41
C PRO A 113 2.71 -16.52 4.23
N ILE A 114 2.01 -15.75 5.06
CA ILE A 114 2.60 -14.77 5.98
C ILE A 114 2.08 -14.99 7.40
N ALA A 115 2.78 -14.46 8.40
CA ALA A 115 2.29 -14.45 9.76
C ALA A 115 1.14 -13.44 9.91
N LYS A 116 0.26 -13.66 10.89
CA LYS A 116 -0.87 -12.76 11.18
C LYS A 116 -0.37 -11.34 11.47
N GLU A 117 0.74 -11.25 12.18
CA GLU A 117 1.35 -10.01 12.65
C GLU A 117 1.92 -9.18 11.48
N ASP A 118 2.18 -9.82 10.34
CA ASP A 118 2.72 -9.19 9.15
C ASP A 118 1.62 -8.67 8.21
N LEU A 119 0.34 -8.89 8.52
CA LEU A 119 -0.78 -8.47 7.67
C LEU A 119 -0.78 -6.97 7.42
N GLN A 120 -0.85 -6.62 6.13
CA GLN A 120 -0.94 -5.26 5.63
C GLN A 120 -2.06 -5.16 4.58
N PRO A 121 -2.63 -3.97 4.35
CA PRO A 121 -3.62 -3.77 3.29
C PRO A 121 -3.14 -4.34 1.94
N GLY A 122 -4.05 -5.07 1.27
CA GLY A 122 -3.78 -5.77 0.01
C GLY A 122 -3.35 -7.23 0.14
N ASP A 123 -2.98 -7.69 1.34
CA ASP A 123 -2.83 -9.11 1.64
C ASP A 123 -4.21 -9.79 1.71
N VAL A 124 -4.25 -11.13 1.72
CA VAL A 124 -5.52 -11.87 1.71
C VAL A 124 -5.61 -12.91 2.81
N LEU A 125 -6.85 -13.18 3.24
CA LEU A 125 -7.20 -14.34 4.05
C LEU A 125 -7.85 -15.35 3.11
N MET A 126 -7.22 -16.50 2.92
CA MET A 126 -7.57 -17.44 1.87
C MET A 126 -7.69 -18.88 2.40
N ARG A 127 -8.77 -19.55 2.02
CA ARG A 127 -8.87 -21.01 1.98
C ARG A 127 -8.63 -21.45 0.54
N GLY A 128 -7.37 -21.77 0.25
CA GLY A 128 -6.86 -22.04 -1.10
C GLY A 128 -6.07 -23.35 -1.23
N GLY A 129 -5.60 -23.65 -2.43
CA GLY A 129 -4.83 -24.86 -2.75
C GLY A 129 -5.67 -26.07 -3.17
N PRO A 130 -5.07 -27.27 -3.28
CA PRO A 130 -5.76 -28.47 -3.74
C PRO A 130 -7.05 -28.75 -2.96
N GLY A 131 -8.14 -29.03 -3.69
CA GLY A 131 -9.45 -29.33 -3.09
C GLY A 131 -10.33 -28.11 -2.78
N THR A 132 -9.86 -26.89 -3.05
CA THR A 132 -10.61 -25.65 -2.75
C THR A 132 -11.39 -25.08 -3.95
N GLY A 133 -11.65 -25.88 -4.99
CA GLY A 133 -12.36 -25.42 -6.18
C GLY A 133 -13.84 -25.08 -5.91
N GLY A 134 -14.36 -24.07 -6.62
CA GLY A 134 -15.76 -23.65 -6.49
C GLY A 134 -16.09 -23.18 -5.07
N ALA A 135 -17.20 -23.70 -4.51
CA ALA A 135 -17.65 -23.34 -3.16
C ALA A 135 -16.78 -23.90 -2.03
N ALA A 136 -15.81 -24.78 -2.33
CA ALA A 136 -14.92 -25.36 -1.33
C ALA A 136 -13.83 -24.38 -0.88
N GLY A 137 -13.49 -23.37 -1.68
CA GLY A 137 -12.54 -22.32 -1.35
C GLY A 137 -13.23 -20.99 -1.07
N HIS A 138 -12.47 -20.03 -0.56
CA HIS A 138 -12.87 -18.63 -0.48
C HIS A 138 -11.67 -17.74 -0.21
N VAL A 139 -11.76 -16.46 -0.54
CA VAL A 139 -10.71 -15.49 -0.29
C VAL A 139 -11.29 -14.09 -0.11
N ALA A 140 -10.73 -13.32 0.83
CA ALA A 140 -11.04 -11.93 1.09
C ALA A 140 -9.76 -11.10 1.23
N ILE A 141 -9.78 -9.84 0.76
CA ILE A 141 -8.66 -8.91 0.90
C ILE A 141 -8.73 -8.25 2.27
N PHE A 142 -7.59 -8.23 2.96
CA PHE A 142 -7.39 -7.50 4.20
C PHE A 142 -7.19 -6.01 3.88
N ASN A 143 -7.96 -5.13 4.52
CA ASN A 143 -7.89 -3.68 4.41
C ASN A 143 -7.71 -3.01 5.79
N GLY A 144 -6.94 -3.66 6.68
CA GLY A 144 -6.63 -3.15 8.01
C GLY A 144 -7.47 -3.77 9.13
N TRP A 145 -6.89 -3.79 10.34
CA TRP A 145 -7.57 -4.26 11.54
C TRP A 145 -8.70 -3.31 11.94
N ALA A 146 -9.86 -3.87 12.29
CA ALA A 146 -11.01 -3.12 12.76
C ALA A 146 -10.93 -2.81 14.27
N ASN A 147 -10.07 -3.53 15.00
CA ASN A 147 -9.85 -3.35 16.44
C ASN A 147 -8.40 -3.60 16.85
N ALA A 148 -8.01 -3.08 18.02
CA ALA A 148 -6.65 -3.16 18.53
C ALA A 148 -6.26 -4.59 18.94
N GLU A 149 -7.24 -5.42 19.30
CA GLU A 149 -7.05 -6.82 19.67
C GLU A 149 -6.78 -7.72 18.45
N GLN A 150 -6.87 -7.18 17.23
CA GLN A 150 -6.71 -7.91 15.96
C GLN A 150 -7.63 -9.14 15.87
N THR A 151 -8.88 -9.00 16.30
CA THR A 151 -9.90 -10.06 16.26
C THR A 151 -10.87 -9.90 15.10
N ALA A 152 -10.91 -8.73 14.47
CA ALA A 152 -11.67 -8.46 13.26
C ALA A 152 -10.93 -7.46 12.36
N TYR A 153 -11.19 -7.52 11.05
CA TYR A 153 -10.57 -6.66 10.05
C TYR A 153 -11.61 -6.12 9.07
N HIS A 154 -11.28 -5.00 8.43
CA HIS A 154 -12.02 -4.50 7.28
C HIS A 154 -11.65 -5.35 6.07
N GLY A 155 -12.61 -6.10 5.55
CA GLY A 155 -12.45 -6.98 4.40
C GLY A 155 -13.11 -6.41 3.15
N LEU A 156 -12.48 -6.65 2.00
CA LEU A 156 -13.05 -6.42 0.67
C LEU A 156 -13.13 -7.78 -0.04
N GLU A 157 -14.31 -8.14 -0.55
CA GLU A 157 -14.50 -9.45 -1.16
C GLU A 157 -15.67 -9.48 -2.15
N GLN A 158 -15.65 -10.51 -3.00
CA GLN A 158 -16.78 -10.92 -3.81
C GLN A 158 -17.42 -12.14 -3.16
N ALA A 159 -18.44 -11.92 -2.35
CA ALA A 159 -19.10 -12.96 -1.55
C ALA A 159 -20.34 -13.51 -2.26
N GLY A 160 -20.55 -14.83 -2.19
CA GLY A 160 -21.65 -15.51 -2.89
C GLY A 160 -23.05 -15.00 -2.51
N ASP A 161 -23.19 -14.46 -1.30
CA ASP A 161 -24.43 -13.94 -0.73
C ASP A 161 -24.64 -12.43 -0.94
N ALA A 162 -23.58 -11.67 -1.25
CA ALA A 162 -23.62 -10.21 -1.27
C ALA A 162 -23.10 -9.56 -2.57
N GLY A 163 -22.33 -10.28 -3.40
CA GLY A 163 -21.54 -9.66 -4.46
C GLY A 163 -20.31 -8.95 -3.91
N ALA A 164 -19.88 -7.88 -4.59
CA ALA A 164 -18.75 -7.06 -4.16
C ALA A 164 -19.14 -6.27 -2.91
N VAL A 165 -18.42 -6.47 -1.81
CA VAL A 165 -18.76 -5.87 -0.52
C VAL A 165 -17.51 -5.49 0.28
N ALA A 166 -17.60 -4.35 0.96
CA ALA A 166 -16.72 -3.98 2.06
C ALA A 166 -17.45 -4.27 3.38
N ARG A 167 -16.85 -5.06 4.28
CA ARG A 167 -17.45 -5.41 5.58
C ARG A 167 -16.42 -5.72 6.65
N GLU A 168 -16.82 -5.65 7.91
CA GLU A 168 -16.02 -6.19 9.00
C GLU A 168 -16.13 -7.72 9.01
N ILE A 169 -15.00 -8.41 9.15
CA ILE A 169 -14.89 -9.87 9.15
C ILE A 169 -14.11 -10.30 10.38
N GLY A 170 -14.62 -11.28 11.14
CA GLY A 170 -13.88 -11.88 12.24
C GLY A 170 -12.64 -12.63 11.73
N TYR A 171 -11.51 -12.52 12.41
CA TYR A 171 -10.29 -13.22 11.98
C TYR A 171 -10.37 -14.75 12.23
N PRO A 172 -9.84 -15.61 11.32
CA PRO A 172 -9.30 -15.26 9.99
C PRO A 172 -10.41 -15.05 8.95
N TYR A 173 -11.54 -15.74 9.09
CA TYR A 173 -12.77 -15.48 8.33
C TYR A 173 -13.96 -16.05 9.11
N ASN A 174 -14.43 -15.29 10.10
CA ASN A 174 -15.44 -15.65 11.11
C ASN A 174 -15.13 -16.96 11.85
N GLY A 175 -13.85 -17.24 12.09
CA GLY A 175 -13.39 -18.47 12.75
C GLY A 175 -13.54 -19.75 11.91
N LEU A 176 -13.85 -19.65 10.61
CA LEU A 176 -13.89 -20.83 9.73
C LEU A 176 -12.50 -21.43 9.54
N GLU A 177 -12.46 -22.76 9.47
CA GLU A 177 -11.22 -23.52 9.29
C GLU A 177 -10.64 -23.36 7.87
N GLY A 178 -9.32 -23.55 7.79
CA GLY A 178 -8.57 -23.59 6.53
C GLY A 178 -8.26 -22.23 5.91
N PHE A 179 -8.56 -21.12 6.61
CA PHE A 179 -8.14 -19.79 6.19
C PHE A 179 -6.77 -19.43 6.78
N GLU A 180 -5.86 -19.04 5.91
CA GLU A 180 -4.52 -18.58 6.25
C GLU A 180 -4.23 -17.24 5.56
N ALA A 181 -3.26 -16.48 6.08
CA ALA A 181 -2.86 -15.20 5.51
C ALA A 181 -1.83 -15.41 4.39
N TYR A 182 -2.03 -14.74 3.25
CA TYR A 182 -1.14 -14.78 2.09
C TYR A 182 -0.81 -13.38 1.57
N ARG A 183 0.40 -13.22 1.05
CA ARG A 183 0.86 -12.02 0.34
C ARG A 183 1.21 -12.36 -1.11
N LEU A 184 0.81 -11.47 -2.03
CA LEU A 184 1.16 -11.54 -3.43
C LEU A 184 2.70 -11.58 -3.60
N ASN A 185 3.20 -12.45 -4.48
CA ASN A 185 4.64 -12.56 -4.72
C ASN A 185 5.20 -11.30 -5.35
N GLY A 186 6.30 -10.80 -4.78
CA GLY A 186 6.97 -9.60 -5.23
C GLY A 186 6.23 -8.30 -4.88
N LEU A 187 5.18 -8.35 -4.05
CA LEU A 187 4.63 -7.17 -3.36
C LEU A 187 5.53 -6.81 -2.16
#